data_AF-A0A953R6B1-F1
#
_entry.id   AF-A0A953R6B1-F1
#
_cell.length_a   1.000
_cell.length_b   1.000
_cell.length_c   1.000
_cell.angle_alpha   90.00
_cell.angle_beta   90.00
_cell.angle_gamma   90.00
#
_symmetry.space_group_name_H-M   'P 1'
#
loop_
_entity.id
_entity.type
_entity.pdbx_description
1 polymer ?
#
loop_
_entity_poly.entity_id
_entity_poly.type
_entity_poly.pdbx_seq_one_letter_code
_entity_poly.pdbx_strand_id
1 'polypeptide(L)'
;MPRTRGGDRSLDFTSKSPAALGPAAELWRRTLSQIPTVFGRLVYLASLRDAATNRYGHPALTDLVGSEDADRMLCHSHHQVFSQWIGSNLAEQKADLEDYVRDIGGRGHSVEHYRDLAPPTAREVERQLYITDLETLLELLRYGNGGASATPEA
;
A
#
# COMPACT_ATOMS: atom_id res chain seq x y z
N MET A 1 27.58 -60.87 0.17
CA MET A 1 27.80 -59.97 -0.98
C MET A 1 26.63 -58.98 -1.06
N PRO A 2 26.83 -57.73 -1.51
CA PRO A 2 26.70 -56.54 -0.65
C PRO A 2 25.41 -55.69 -0.83
N ARG A 3 25.34 -54.67 0.04
CA ARG A 3 24.33 -53.63 0.29
C ARG A 3 24.00 -52.72 -0.91
N THR A 4 22.77 -52.21 -0.93
CA THR A 4 22.41 -50.85 -1.42
C THR A 4 21.50 -50.22 -0.35
N ARG A 5 22.04 -49.50 0.65
CA ARG A 5 22.46 -48.08 0.66
C ARG A 5 21.38 -47.15 0.12
N GLY A 6 20.71 -46.50 1.06
CA GLY A 6 19.81 -45.38 0.79
C GLY A 6 20.54 -44.14 0.28
N GLY A 7 19.72 -43.19 -0.15
CA GLY A 7 20.07 -41.90 -0.71
C GLY A 7 18.93 -41.50 -1.65
N ASP A 8 18.36 -40.32 -1.61
CA ASP A 8 18.64 -39.15 -0.80
C ASP A 8 17.38 -38.27 -0.91
N ARG A 9 16.87 -37.81 0.23
CA ARG A 9 15.82 -36.78 0.25
C ARG A 9 16.52 -35.44 0.13
N SER A 10 16.80 -35.00 -1.09
CA SER A 10 17.14 -33.59 -1.32
C SER A 10 15.86 -32.81 -1.59
N LEU A 11 15.15 -32.47 -0.51
CA LEU A 11 14.36 -31.25 -0.51
C LEU A 11 15.37 -30.14 -0.27
N ASP A 12 15.77 -29.46 -1.34
CA ASP A 12 16.48 -28.19 -1.23
C ASP A 12 15.53 -27.18 -0.56
N PHE A 13 15.53 -27.20 0.76
CA PHE A 13 15.10 -26.08 1.58
C PHE A 13 16.21 -25.04 1.40
N THR A 14 16.17 -24.31 0.29
CA THR A 14 16.99 -23.12 0.11
C THR A 14 16.56 -22.13 1.18
N SER A 15 17.18 -22.23 2.36
CA SER A 15 17.20 -21.17 3.36
C SER A 15 17.78 -19.95 2.68
N LYS A 16 16.87 -19.10 2.19
CA LYS A 16 17.24 -17.89 1.49
C LYS A 16 17.98 -16.99 2.48
N SER A 17 19.19 -16.60 2.09
CA SER A 17 20.13 -15.94 2.99
C SER A 17 19.57 -14.62 3.53
N PRO A 18 19.72 -14.33 4.83
CA PRO A 18 19.37 -13.03 5.44
C PRO A 18 20.10 -11.84 4.78
N ALA A 19 21.14 -12.10 3.99
CA ALA A 19 21.87 -11.11 3.20
C ALA A 19 21.03 -10.40 2.13
N ALA A 20 19.99 -11.03 1.57
CA ALA A 20 19.16 -10.42 0.52
C ALA A 20 18.06 -9.49 1.08
N LEU A 21 17.72 -9.62 2.37
CA LEU A 21 16.68 -8.82 3.01
C LEU A 21 17.08 -7.34 3.14
N GLY A 22 18.36 -7.06 3.42
CA GLY A 22 18.87 -5.69 3.52
C GLY A 22 18.75 -4.89 2.22
N PRO A 23 19.30 -5.40 1.10
CA PRO A 23 19.15 -4.78 -0.22
C PRO A 23 17.69 -4.64 -0.66
N ALA A 24 16.84 -5.63 -0.37
CA ALA A 24 15.41 -5.56 -0.70
C ALA A 24 14.69 -4.48 0.09
N ALA A 25 14.97 -4.35 1.38
CA ALA A 25 14.41 -3.29 2.21
C ALA A 25 14.85 -1.90 1.72
N GLU A 26 16.10 -1.74 1.30
CA GLU A 26 16.59 -0.47 0.74
C GLU A 26 15.94 -0.14 -0.61
N LEU A 27 15.86 -1.12 -1.52
CA LEU A 27 15.12 -0.97 -2.77
C LEU A 27 13.69 -0.52 -2.51
N TRP A 28 13.01 -1.21 -1.60
CA TRP A 28 11.62 -0.92 -1.30
C TRP A 28 11.42 0.46 -0.67
N ARG A 29 12.28 0.86 0.27
CA ARG A 29 12.28 2.22 0.82
C ARG A 29 12.43 3.28 -0.27
N ARG A 30 13.35 3.06 -1.23
CA ARG A 30 13.53 3.97 -2.37
C ARG A 30 12.29 4.05 -3.24
N THR A 31 11.68 2.91 -3.57
CA THR A 31 10.43 2.86 -4.35
C THR A 31 9.32 3.68 -3.67
N LEU A 32 9.05 3.41 -2.39
CA LEU A 32 8.01 4.15 -1.67
C LEU A 32 8.32 5.64 -1.49
N SER A 33 9.61 6.01 -1.36
CA SER A 33 10.01 7.41 -1.23
C SER A 33 9.73 8.26 -2.48
N GLN A 34 9.57 7.63 -3.64
CA GLN A 34 9.18 8.33 -4.88
C GLN A 34 7.72 8.81 -4.84
N ILE A 35 6.90 8.26 -3.94
CA ILE A 35 5.51 8.67 -3.76
C ILE A 35 5.49 9.66 -2.58
N PRO A 36 5.23 10.96 -2.83
CA PRO A 36 5.42 11.99 -1.83
C PRO A 36 4.37 11.92 -0.71
N THR A 37 3.13 11.59 -1.06
CA THR A 37 1.99 11.58 -0.13
C THR A 37 1.83 10.25 0.57
N VAL A 38 1.36 10.28 1.81
CA VAL A 38 1.04 9.06 2.59
C VAL A 38 -0.15 8.35 1.95
N PHE A 39 -1.17 9.09 1.53
CA PHE A 39 -2.33 8.54 0.82
C PHE A 39 -1.93 7.87 -0.50
N GLY A 40 -1.04 8.49 -1.27
CA GLY A 40 -0.53 7.91 -2.51
C GLY A 40 0.23 6.60 -2.27
N ARG A 41 1.04 6.52 -1.21
CA ARG A 41 1.69 5.26 -0.81
C ARG A 41 0.68 4.18 -0.44
N LEU A 42 -0.40 4.56 0.25
CA LEU A 42 -1.49 3.64 0.61
C LEU A 42 -2.17 3.08 -0.65
N VAL A 43 -2.54 3.95 -1.59
CA VAL A 43 -3.12 3.55 -2.88
C VAL A 43 -2.19 2.60 -3.65
N TYR A 44 -0.91 2.95 -3.75
CA TYR A 44 0.07 2.11 -4.44
C TYR A 44 0.22 0.73 -3.80
N LEU A 45 0.35 0.67 -2.47
CA LEU A 45 0.46 -0.59 -1.73
C LEU A 45 -0.79 -1.47 -1.88
N ALA A 46 -1.97 -0.86 -1.85
CA ALA A 46 -3.21 -1.57 -2.12
C ALA A 46 -3.25 -2.15 -3.55
N SER A 47 -2.68 -1.46 -4.55
CA SER A 47 -2.60 -1.94 -5.93
C SER A 47 -1.69 -3.15 -6.13
N LEU A 48 -0.74 -3.38 -5.22
CA LEU A 48 0.15 -4.55 -5.24
C LEU A 48 -0.50 -5.80 -4.63
N ARG A 49 -1.68 -5.66 -4.02
CA ARG A 49 -2.44 -6.75 -3.42
C ARG A 49 -3.37 -7.37 -4.44
N ASP A 50 -3.26 -8.67 -4.63
CA ASP A 50 -4.27 -9.43 -5.37
C ASP A 50 -5.58 -9.52 -4.56
N ALA A 51 -6.69 -9.05 -5.13
CA ALA A 51 -7.97 -8.96 -4.41
C ALA A 51 -8.61 -10.33 -4.09
N ALA A 52 -8.31 -11.36 -4.88
CA ALA A 52 -8.89 -12.70 -4.69
C ALA A 52 -8.16 -13.49 -3.59
N THR A 53 -6.85 -13.33 -3.49
CA THR A 53 -5.98 -14.10 -2.61
C THR A 53 -5.46 -13.31 -1.41
N ASN A 54 -5.60 -11.98 -1.43
CA ASN A 54 -4.99 -11.03 -0.48
C ASN A 54 -3.46 -11.09 -0.40
N ARG A 55 -2.80 -11.73 -1.36
CA ARG A 55 -1.34 -11.80 -1.43
C ARG A 55 -0.76 -10.59 -2.13
N TYR A 56 0.36 -10.11 -1.64
CA TYR A 56 1.11 -9.02 -2.25
C TYR A 56 2.17 -9.56 -3.20
N GLY A 57 2.41 -8.82 -4.28
CA GLY A 57 3.45 -9.11 -5.24
C GLY A 57 4.10 -7.86 -5.80
N HIS A 58 5.43 -7.89 -5.92
CA HIS A 58 6.19 -6.89 -6.67
C HIS A 58 7.34 -7.60 -7.39
N PRO A 59 7.41 -7.59 -8.74
CA PRO A 59 8.35 -8.41 -9.50
C PRO A 59 9.81 -8.33 -9.00
N ALA A 60 10.35 -7.12 -8.85
CA ALA A 60 11.73 -6.94 -8.40
C ALA A 60 12.01 -7.43 -6.97
N LEU A 61 11.01 -7.40 -6.07
CA LEU A 61 11.16 -7.94 -4.71
C LEU A 61 11.03 -9.46 -4.72
N THR A 62 10.08 -10.00 -5.49
CA THR A 62 9.93 -11.44 -5.67
C THR A 62 11.20 -12.07 -6.22
N ASP A 63 11.86 -11.43 -7.20
CA ASP A 63 13.12 -11.95 -7.73
C ASP A 63 14.24 -11.94 -6.67
N LEU A 64 14.32 -10.88 -5.88
CA LEU A 64 15.39 -10.69 -4.89
C LEU A 64 15.21 -11.53 -3.63
N VAL A 65 14.01 -11.53 -3.03
CA VAL A 65 13.70 -12.18 -1.73
C VAL A 65 12.68 -13.31 -1.83
N GLY A 66 12.07 -13.55 -2.99
CA GLY A 66 11.11 -14.63 -3.19
C GLY A 66 9.70 -14.18 -2.84
N SER A 67 8.69 -14.91 -3.33
CA SER A 67 7.29 -14.49 -3.20
C SER A 67 6.85 -14.36 -1.75
N GLU A 68 7.26 -15.27 -0.86
CA GLU A 68 6.82 -15.24 0.54
C GLU A 68 7.42 -14.07 1.33
N ASP A 69 8.71 -13.80 1.18
CA ASP A 69 9.35 -12.67 1.86
C ASP A 69 8.88 -11.34 1.27
N ALA A 70 8.72 -11.26 -0.05
CA ALA A 70 8.15 -10.07 -0.69
C ALA A 70 6.73 -9.79 -0.18
N ASP A 71 5.88 -10.83 -0.10
CA ASP A 71 4.51 -10.73 0.43
C ASP A 71 4.50 -10.23 1.88
N ARG A 72 5.33 -10.82 2.75
CA ARG A 72 5.50 -10.36 4.15
C ARG A 72 5.97 -8.91 4.25
N MET A 73 6.97 -8.52 3.46
CA MET A 73 7.52 -7.16 3.47
C MET A 73 6.49 -6.12 3.02
N LEU A 74 5.74 -6.42 1.95
CA LEU A 74 4.71 -5.54 1.41
C LEU A 74 3.51 -5.44 2.35
N CYS A 75 3.06 -6.57 2.93
CA CYS A 75 2.01 -6.59 3.94
C CYS A 75 2.38 -5.73 5.16
N HIS A 76 3.60 -5.87 5.68
CA HIS A 76 4.09 -5.04 6.78
C HIS A 76 4.12 -3.55 6.41
N SER A 77 4.63 -3.22 5.22
CA SER A 77 4.69 -1.84 4.73
C SER A 77 3.30 -1.22 4.58
N HIS A 78 2.34 -1.99 4.06
CA HIS A 78 0.95 -1.55 3.92
C HIS A 78 0.31 -1.24 5.26
N HIS A 79 0.49 -2.11 6.26
CA HIS A 79 0.05 -1.83 7.62
C HIS A 79 0.72 -0.57 8.19
N GLN A 80 2.04 -0.40 8.03
CA GLN A 80 2.74 0.77 8.56
C GLN A 80 2.24 2.09 7.96
N VAL A 81 2.08 2.14 6.63
CA VAL A 81 1.56 3.33 5.94
C VAL A 81 0.11 3.61 6.34
N PHE A 82 -0.72 2.56 6.48
CA PHE A 82 -2.09 2.71 6.95
C PHE A 82 -2.16 3.24 8.39
N SER A 83 -1.35 2.70 9.30
CA SER A 83 -1.24 3.21 10.67
C SER A 83 -0.75 4.65 10.72
N GLN A 84 0.18 5.04 9.84
CA GLN A 84 0.61 6.42 9.70
C GLN A 84 -0.55 7.32 9.27
N TRP A 85 -1.33 6.90 8.26
CA TRP A 85 -2.46 7.67 7.75
C TRP A 85 -3.54 7.91 8.82
N ILE A 86 -4.02 6.85 9.48
CA ILE A 86 -5.08 6.96 10.51
C ILE A 86 -4.57 7.62 11.81
N GLY A 87 -3.25 7.69 12.00
CA GLY A 87 -2.62 8.37 13.13
C GLY A 87 -2.47 9.88 12.93
N SER A 88 -2.56 10.37 11.69
CA SER A 88 -2.59 11.80 11.37
C SER A 88 -3.93 12.42 11.75
N ASN A 89 -3.94 13.71 12.08
CA ASN A 89 -5.20 14.42 12.29
C ASN A 89 -5.90 14.73 10.95
N LEU A 90 -7.20 15.05 11.01
CA LEU A 90 -8.02 15.25 9.82
C LEU A 90 -7.52 16.38 8.89
N ALA A 91 -6.91 17.43 9.44
CA ALA A 91 -6.36 18.53 8.63
C ALA A 91 -5.11 18.10 7.87
N GLU A 92 -4.24 17.29 8.49
CA GLU A 92 -3.06 16.69 7.84
C GLU A 92 -3.48 15.70 6.75
N GLN A 93 -4.45 14.83 7.04
CA GLN A 93 -5.02 13.90 6.05
C GLN A 93 -5.62 14.66 4.86
N LYS A 94 -6.34 15.76 5.11
CA LYS A 94 -6.90 16.60 4.04
C LYS A 94 -5.81 17.16 3.12
N ALA A 95 -4.78 17.77 3.69
CA ALA A 95 -3.70 18.38 2.92
C ALA A 95 -2.96 17.34 2.06
N ASP A 96 -2.64 16.17 2.63
CA ASP A 96 -1.98 15.07 1.92
C ASP A 96 -2.86 14.52 0.78
N LEU A 97 -4.18 14.41 1.00
CA LEU A 97 -5.14 14.01 -0.03
C LEU A 97 -5.25 15.04 -1.16
N GLU A 98 -5.25 16.34 -0.84
CA GLU A 98 -5.24 17.41 -1.84
C GLU A 98 -3.98 17.37 -2.70
N ASP A 99 -2.83 17.13 -2.08
CA ASP A 99 -1.55 16.97 -2.77
C ASP A 99 -1.57 15.74 -3.69
N TYR A 100 -2.11 14.62 -3.23
CA TYR A 100 -2.27 13.42 -4.03
C TYR A 100 -3.17 13.64 -5.25
N VAL A 101 -4.35 14.25 -5.05
CA VAL A 101 -5.30 14.54 -6.13
C VAL A 101 -4.69 15.49 -7.17
N ARG A 102 -3.89 16.47 -6.72
CA ARG A 102 -3.17 17.40 -7.61
C ARG A 102 -2.11 16.68 -8.45
N ASP A 103 -1.33 15.78 -7.82
CA ASP A 103 -0.26 15.02 -8.48
C ASP A 103 -0.79 14.12 -9.61
N ILE A 104 -1.92 13.43 -9.38
CA ILE A 104 -2.55 12.56 -10.40
C ILE A 104 -3.36 13.34 -11.47
N GLY A 105 -3.25 14.67 -11.48
CA GLY A 105 -3.87 15.54 -12.48
C GLY A 105 -5.40 15.63 -12.37
N GLY A 106 -5.95 15.51 -11.16
CA GLY A 106 -7.39 15.69 -10.92
C GLY A 106 -8.30 14.62 -11.53
N ARG A 107 -7.75 13.51 -12.03
CA ARG A 107 -8.55 12.36 -12.47
C ARG A 107 -9.11 11.65 -11.23
N GLY A 108 -10.26 12.12 -10.74
CA GLY A 108 -10.95 11.67 -9.52
C GLY A 108 -11.32 10.17 -9.45
N HIS A 109 -11.00 9.37 -10.47
CA HIS A 109 -11.29 7.93 -10.52
C HIS A 109 -10.47 7.10 -9.52
N SER A 110 -9.30 7.59 -9.07
CA SER A 110 -8.46 6.82 -8.13
C SER A 110 -9.02 6.74 -6.71
N VAL A 111 -10.06 7.50 -6.38
CA VAL A 111 -10.69 7.44 -5.05
C VAL A 111 -11.96 6.60 -5.05
N GLU A 112 -12.46 6.13 -6.19
CA GLU A 112 -13.75 5.40 -6.26
C GLU A 112 -13.75 4.09 -5.46
N HIS A 113 -12.57 3.48 -5.26
CA HIS A 113 -12.38 2.25 -4.49
C HIS A 113 -11.71 2.47 -3.14
N TYR A 114 -11.93 3.64 -2.52
CA TYR A 114 -11.25 3.99 -1.28
C TYR A 114 -11.48 2.99 -0.14
N ARG A 115 -12.63 2.31 -0.12
CA ARG A 115 -12.97 1.31 0.91
C ARG A 115 -12.06 0.10 0.90
N ASP A 116 -11.47 -0.20 -0.26
CA ASP A 116 -10.61 -1.37 -0.46
C ASP A 116 -9.13 -1.09 -0.15
N LEU A 117 -8.77 0.17 0.15
CA LEU A 117 -7.38 0.56 0.40
C LEU A 117 -6.87 0.11 1.76
N ALA A 118 -7.74 -0.21 2.73
CA ALA A 118 -7.28 -0.68 4.03
C ALA A 118 -6.62 -2.07 3.92
N PRO A 119 -5.45 -2.30 4.56
CA PRO A 119 -4.75 -3.58 4.49
C PRO A 119 -5.58 -4.68 5.16
N PRO A 120 -5.49 -5.96 4.75
CA PRO A 120 -6.25 -7.07 5.36
C PRO A 120 -6.01 -7.21 6.88
N THR A 121 -4.85 -6.79 7.34
CA THR A 121 -4.42 -6.81 8.75
C THR A 121 -5.04 -5.71 9.61
N ALA A 122 -5.68 -4.68 9.02
CA ALA A 122 -6.32 -3.61 9.78
C ALA A 122 -7.48 -4.15 10.62
N ARG A 123 -7.55 -3.70 11.88
CA ARG A 123 -8.65 -4.01 12.80
C ARG A 123 -9.92 -3.29 12.34
N GLU A 124 -11.07 -3.85 12.69
CA GLU A 124 -12.36 -3.29 12.29
C GLU A 124 -12.54 -1.84 12.75
N VAL A 125 -12.12 -1.50 13.97
CA VAL A 125 -12.17 -0.13 14.48
C VAL A 125 -11.29 0.84 13.69
N GLU A 126 -10.14 0.38 13.18
CA GLU A 126 -9.23 1.20 12.37
C GLU A 126 -9.82 1.40 10.96
N ARG A 127 -10.48 0.38 10.41
CA ARG A 127 -11.20 0.49 9.13
C ARG A 127 -12.34 1.49 9.22
N GLN A 128 -13.12 1.44 10.30
CA GLN A 128 -14.23 2.36 10.51
C GLN A 128 -13.74 3.80 10.61
N LEU A 129 -12.70 4.06 11.43
CA LEU A 129 -12.08 5.39 11.52
C LEU A 129 -11.63 5.88 10.14
N TYR A 130 -10.88 5.05 9.42
CA TYR A 130 -10.41 5.37 8.06
C TYR A 130 -11.56 5.71 7.10
N ILE A 131 -12.64 4.90 7.08
CA ILE A 131 -13.78 5.13 6.19
C ILE A 131 -14.49 6.43 6.55
N THR A 132 -14.78 6.65 7.84
CA THR A 132 -15.48 7.85 8.31
C THR A 132 -14.68 9.12 8.04
N ASP A 133 -13.38 9.11 8.35
CA ASP A 133 -12.51 10.26 8.08
C ASP A 133 -12.44 10.54 6.57
N LEU A 134 -12.23 9.51 5.75
CA LEU A 134 -12.08 9.69 4.32
C LEU A 134 -13.38 10.13 3.62
N GLU A 135 -14.54 9.60 4.03
CA GLU A 135 -15.84 10.08 3.56
C GLU A 135 -16.03 11.58 3.87
N THR A 136 -15.66 11.99 5.09
CA THR A 136 -15.68 13.40 5.52
C THR A 136 -14.75 14.26 4.64
N LEU A 137 -13.53 13.80 4.40
CA LEU A 137 -12.56 14.50 3.57
C LEU A 137 -13.03 14.65 2.12
N LEU A 138 -13.57 13.59 1.53
CA LEU A 138 -14.09 13.62 0.17
C LEU A 138 -15.29 14.56 0.02
N GLU A 139 -16.15 14.62 1.03
CA GLU A 139 -17.23 15.58 1.10
C GLU A 139 -16.69 17.02 1.12
N LEU A 140 -15.73 17.32 2.00
CA LEU A 140 -15.08 18.63 2.09
C LEU A 140 -14.42 19.06 0.77
N LEU A 141 -13.76 18.13 0.06
CA LEU A 141 -13.14 18.42 -1.24
C LEU A 141 -14.17 18.75 -2.32
N ARG A 142 -15.31 18.05 -2.33
CA ARG A 142 -16.40 18.32 -3.28
C ARG A 142 -17.00 19.71 -3.07
N TYR A 143 -17.21 20.11 -1.82
CA TYR A 143 -17.72 21.45 -1.50
C TYR A 143 -16.70 22.56 -1.72
N GLY A 144 -15.42 22.31 -1.42
CA GLY A 144 -14.33 23.26 -1.68
C GLY A 144 -14.13 23.56 -3.17
N ASN A 145 -14.29 22.56 -4.05
CA ASN A 145 -14.19 22.75 -5.49
C ASN A 145 -15.44 23.38 -6.15
N GLY A 146 -16.60 23.37 -5.48
CA GLY A 146 -17.86 23.93 -5.99
C GLY A 146 -18.01 25.45 -5.85
N GLY A 147 -17.14 26.11 -5.06
CA GLY A 147 -17.19 27.56 -4.83
C GLY A 147 -16.58 28.43 -5.94
N ALA A 148 -15.98 27.82 -6.96
CA ALA A 148 -15.25 28.53 -8.03
C ALA A 148 -16.00 28.61 -9.37
N SER A 149 -17.30 28.31 -9.43
CA SER A 149 -18.13 28.75 -10.56
C SER A 149 -18.73 30.11 -10.22
N ALA A 150 -17.93 31.16 -10.39
CA ALA A 150 -18.45 32.51 -10.49
C ALA A 150 -19.47 32.53 -11.64
N THR A 151 -20.73 32.77 -11.31
CA THR A 151 -21.73 33.26 -12.25
C THR A 151 -21.17 34.50 -12.96
N PRO A 152 -21.00 34.51 -14.30
CA PRO A 152 -20.84 35.76 -15.00
C PRO A 152 -22.23 36.40 -15.05
N GLU A 153 -22.43 37.44 -14.23
CA GLU A 153 -23.51 38.39 -14.39
C GLU A 153 -22.98 39.56 -15.23
N ALA A 154 -23.35 39.59 -16.51
CA ALA A 154 -23.54 40.79 -17.37
C ALA A 154 -23.98 40.37 -18.77
#